data_AF-A0AAN7P698-F1
#
_entry.id   AF-A0AAN7P698-F1
#
_cell.length_a   1.000
_cell.length_b   1.000
_cell.length_c   1.000
_cell.angle_alpha   90.00
_cell.angle_beta   90.00
_cell.angle_gamma   90.00
#
_symmetry.space_group_name_H-M   'P 1'
#
loop_
_entity.id
_entity.type
_entity.pdbx_description
1 polymer ?
#
loop_
_entity_poly.entity_id
_entity_poly.type
_entity_poly.pdbx_seq_one_letter_code
_entity_poly.pdbx_strand_id
1 'polypeptide(L)' 'MASYTIQQRVQIVGLFYENQRFVKSVFRKLREFYGVHNRPSESTIDRIIKKFQ' A
#
# COMPACT_ATOMS: atom_id res chain seq x y z
N MET A 1 2.08 -12.15 10.08
CA MET A 1 1.75 -11.04 9.16
C MET A 1 2.52 -9.82 9.63
N ALA A 2 3.37 -9.21 8.80
CA ALA A 2 4.09 -7.99 9.18
C ALA A 2 3.07 -6.94 9.66
N SER A 3 3.23 -6.48 10.90
CA SER A 3 2.36 -5.47 11.48
C SER A 3 2.71 -4.12 10.87
N TYR A 4 2.03 -3.73 9.80
CA TYR A 4 2.13 -2.36 9.28
C TYR A 4 1.63 -1.40 10.33
N THR A 5 2.44 -0.38 10.63
CA THR A 5 2.06 0.69 11.55
C THR A 5 0.89 1.49 10.99
N ILE A 6 0.17 2.22 11.84
CA ILE A 6 -0.94 3.07 11.39
C ILE A 6 -0.46 4.08 10.34
N GLN A 7 0.72 4.67 10.53
CA GLN A 7 1.32 5.61 9.58
C GLN A 7 1.56 4.97 8.20
N GLN A 8 2.10 3.75 8.17
CA GLN A 8 2.31 3.03 6.91
C GLN A 8 1.00 2.71 6.19
N ARG A 9 -0.05 2.35 6.94
CA ARG A 9 -1.38 2.09 6.36
C ARG A 9 -1.98 3.37 5.77
N VAL A 10 -1.90 4.49 6.49
CA VAL A 10 -2.36 5.80 5.98
C VAL A 10 -1.61 6.18 4.71
N GLN A 11 -0.29 5.98 4.67
CA GLN A 11 0.51 6.23 3.46
C GLN A 11 0.05 5.38 2.26
N ILE A 12 -0.18 4.08 2.47
CA ILE A 12 -0.67 3.18 1.41
C ILE A 12 -2.05 3.63 0.90
N VAL A 13 -2.95 4.02 1.80
CA VAL A 13 -4.28 4.52 1.45
C VAL A 13 -4.20 5.85 0.70
N GLY A 14 -3.34 6.78 1.13
CA GLY A 14 -3.09 8.04 0.42
C GLY A 14 -2.61 7.80 -1.00
N LEU A 15 -1.60 6.92 -1.17
CA LEU A 15 -1.11 6.51 -2.48
C LEU A 15 -2.21 5.86 -3.33
N PHE A 16 -3.12 5.10 -2.74
CA PHE A 16 -4.23 4.49 -3.47
C PHE A 16 -5.17 5.53 -4.08
N TYR A 17 -5.54 6.56 -3.31
CA TYR A 17 -6.39 7.63 -3.82
C TYR A 17 -5.67 8.53 -4.84
N GLU A 18 -4.38 8.79 -4.67
CA GLU A 18 -3.58 9.55 -5.64
C GLU A 18 -3.38 8.82 -6.98
N ASN A 19 -3.27 7.49 -6.97
CA ASN A 19 -2.96 6.69 -8.16
C ASN A 19 -4.21 6.08 -8.81
N GLN A 20 -5.29 6.87 -8.89
CA GLN A 20 -6.57 6.48 -9.51
C GLN A 20 -7.16 5.16 -8.97
N ARG A 21 -6.90 4.82 -7.71
CA ARG A 21 -7.43 3.61 -7.06
C ARG A 21 -6.97 2.30 -7.72
N PHE A 22 -5.79 2.28 -8.34
CA PHE A 22 -5.19 1.05 -8.88
C PHE A 22 -4.15 0.46 -7.95
N VAL A 23 -4.45 -0.73 -7.39
CA VAL A 23 -3.53 -1.47 -6.48
C VAL A 23 -2.16 -1.72 -7.12
N LYS A 24 -2.12 -2.07 -8.42
CA LYS A 24 -0.86 -2.28 -9.16
C LYS A 24 0.00 -1.02 -9.23
N SER A 25 -0.62 0.15 -9.37
CA SER A 25 0.10 1.43 -9.40
C SER A 25 0.71 1.74 -8.03
N VAL A 26 -0.08 1.53 -6.96
CA VAL A 26 0.39 1.66 -5.57
C VAL A 26 1.56 0.71 -5.29
N PHE A 27 1.46 -0.56 -5.70
CA PHE A 27 2.53 -1.55 -5.54
C PHE A 27 3.84 -1.14 -6.25
N ARG A 28 3.74 -0.54 -7.43
CA ARG A 28 4.91 -0.01 -8.15
C ARG A 28 5.51 1.18 -7.41
N LYS A 29 4.69 2.12 -6.96
CA LYS A 29 5.14 3.34 -6.26
C LYS A 29 5.71 3.05 -4.88
N LEU A 30 5.18 2.05 -4.17
CA LEU A 30 5.72 1.56 -2.89
C LEU A 30 7.15 1.00 -3.00
N ARG A 31 7.61 0.64 -4.21
CA ARG A 31 9.01 0.27 -4.44
C ARG A 31 9.97 1.40 -4.08
N GLU A 32 9.59 2.65 -4.30
CA GLU A 32 10.43 3.82 -4.01
C GLU A 32 10.54 4.08 -2.51
N PHE A 33 9.48 3.77 -1.74
CA PHE A 33 9.44 4.02 -0.29
C PHE A 33 9.99 2.87 0.55
N TYR A 34 9.67 1.62 0.20
CA TYR A 34 10.02 0.43 0.98
C TYR A 34 11.18 -0.36 0.35
N GLY A 35 11.55 -0.07 -0.90
CA GLY A 35 12.47 -0.89 -1.67
C GLY A 35 11.79 -2.10 -2.31
N VAL A 36 12.55 -2.82 -3.14
CA VAL A 36 12.04 -3.96 -3.93
C VAL A 36 11.52 -5.10 -3.05
N HIS A 37 12.22 -5.38 -1.96
CA HIS A 37 11.99 -6.57 -1.13
C HIS A 37 11.11 -6.32 0.11
N ASN A 38 11.01 -5.07 0.58
CA ASN A 38 10.24 -4.77 1.80
C ASN A 38 8.86 -4.15 1.53
N ARG A 39 8.49 -3.93 0.26
CA ARG A 39 7.18 -3.38 -0.09
C ARG A 39 6.06 -4.38 0.21
N PRO A 40 4.87 -3.90 0.60
CA PRO A 40 3.70 -4.76 0.75
C PRO A 40 3.32 -5.44 -0.57
N SER A 41 2.86 -6.69 -0.49
CA SER A 41 2.27 -7.38 -1.64
C SER A 41 0.97 -6.72 -2.08
N GLU A 42 0.57 -6.90 -3.34
CA GLU A 42 -0.73 -6.43 -3.84
C GLU A 42 -1.91 -6.91 -2.97
N SER A 43 -1.87 -8.17 -2.52
CA SER A 43 -2.89 -8.73 -1.62
C SER A 43 -2.93 -8.07 -0.24
N THR A 44 -1.78 -7.58 0.25
CA THR A 44 -1.69 -6.84 1.50
C THR A 44 -2.24 -5.44 1.34
N ILE A 45 -1.92 -4.78 0.22
CA ILE A 45 -2.45 -3.46 -0.13
C ILE A 45 -3.98 -3.52 -0.24
N ASP A 46 -4.52 -4.50 -0.97
CA ASP A 46 -5.96 -4.73 -1.10
C ASP A 46 -6.64 -4.93 0.27
N ARG A 47 -6.05 -5.77 1.14
CA ARG A 47 -6.57 -5.99 2.50
C ARG A 47 -6.54 -4.72 3.34
N ILE A 48 -5.51 -3.88 3.20
CA ILE A 48 -5.43 -2.60 3.90
C ILE A 48 -6.55 -1.68 3.40
N ILE A 49 -6.69 -1.49 2.09
CA ILE A 49 -7.72 -0.62 1.50
C ILE A 49 -9.13 -1.06 1.89
N LYS A 50 -9.41 -2.36 1.86
CA LYS A 50 -10.71 -2.92 2.30
C LYS A 50 -11.10 -2.60 3.74
N LYS A 51 -10.15 -2.22 4.61
CA LYS A 51 -10.47 -1.79 5.98
C LYS A 51 -10.87 -0.31 6.07
N PHE A 52 -10.65 0.47 5.01
CA PHE A 52 -10.95 1.89 4.94
C PHE A 52 -12.10 2.22 3.96
N GLN A 53 -12.67 1.20 3.31
CA GLN A 53 -13.95 1.28 2.59
C GLN A 53 -15.05 0.72 3.49
#